data_AF-A0A813BGG1-F1
#
_entry.id   AF-A0A813BGG1-F1
#
_cell.length_a   1.000
_cell.length_b   1.000
_cell.length_c   1.000
_cell.angle_alpha   90.00
_cell.angle_beta   90.00
_cell.angle_gamma   90.00
#
_symmetry.space_group_name_H-M   'P 1'
#
loop_
_entity.id
_entity.type
_entity.pdbx_description
1 polymer ?
#
loop_
_entity_poly.entity_id
_entity_poly.type
_entity_poly.pdbx_seq_one_letter_code
_entity_poly.pdbx_strand_id
1 'polypeptide(L)'
;MLATAFLRVLVSLLPWISTSSRPFQSDTLRELSTAQVSQAPDIPRFDGTDTAPPVSKPLQISSSFGPRWKASQSRDDFHRGIDYFDDLDAPIYACQNGTVFQVHTEAAGSMPGGGNVLVLEHALSSTAKFHDRVINKYYSYYLHLNSIAALSEGDVVSKGTEIGTMGQTGETSFTHLHFETRLVGYCSYQFQFANNRQASPTSSCNTGFDPHVHPYLFVGGVASGPKYLYEVEPMEGFEYAVRYNATRGHMDMDVIRTSLGDVHIGTRHNVNINTIETLDDLHNITPWMALRPGYFVSTTEDTYTYELHFRSAPTFVEVYDIYGNGIRASMTADPGSQTSSTTTEAANEAAEGTASAGEARRGGWLALFVLVGLST
;
A
#
# COMPACT_ATOMS: atom_id res chain seq x y z
N MET A 1 -37.83 -1.56 -66.59
CA MET A 1 -37.87 -2.97 -66.17
C MET A 1 -36.56 -3.30 -65.47
N LEU A 2 -36.67 -3.76 -64.21
CA LEU A 2 -35.66 -4.34 -63.30
C LEU A 2 -34.48 -3.43 -62.87
N ALA A 3 -34.52 -2.86 -61.64
CA ALA A 3 -34.15 -3.45 -60.34
C ALA A 3 -32.64 -3.21 -60.06
N THR A 4 -32.15 -2.75 -58.92
CA THR A 4 -32.64 -2.76 -57.54
C THR A 4 -31.77 -1.76 -56.74
N ALA A 5 -32.36 -1.08 -55.77
CA ALA A 5 -31.66 -0.22 -54.82
C ALA A 5 -30.82 -1.06 -53.85
N PHE A 6 -29.60 -0.61 -53.52
CA PHE A 6 -28.99 -0.91 -52.22
C PHE A 6 -28.15 0.29 -51.73
N LEU A 7 -28.67 0.86 -50.66
CA LEU A 7 -28.04 1.78 -49.73
C LEU A 7 -26.73 1.18 -49.21
N ARG A 8 -25.60 1.88 -49.33
CA ARG A 8 -24.44 1.64 -48.46
C ARG A 8 -23.98 2.96 -47.85
N VAL A 9 -24.18 2.99 -46.55
CA VAL A 9 -23.86 4.02 -45.58
C VAL A 9 -22.35 4.29 -45.58
N LEU A 10 -22.04 5.58 -45.51
CA LEU A 10 -20.71 6.13 -45.25
C LEU A 10 -20.24 5.62 -43.87
N VAL A 11 -19.27 4.70 -43.82
CA VAL A 11 -18.56 4.38 -42.58
C VAL A 11 -17.34 5.28 -42.55
N SER A 12 -17.46 6.39 -41.83
CA SER A 12 -16.35 7.25 -41.46
C SER A 12 -15.33 6.45 -40.66
N LEU A 13 -14.11 6.35 -41.17
CA LEU A 13 -12.91 5.96 -40.44
C LEU A 13 -12.66 6.99 -39.34
N LEU A 14 -13.27 6.76 -38.17
CA LEU A 14 -12.78 7.30 -36.92
C LEU A 14 -11.86 6.22 -36.33
N PRO A 15 -10.57 6.50 -36.09
CA PRO A 15 -9.79 5.62 -35.24
C PRO A 15 -10.47 5.63 -33.87
N TRP A 16 -10.96 4.48 -33.49
CA TRP A 16 -11.45 4.21 -32.16
C TRP A 16 -10.31 4.54 -31.19
N ILE A 17 -10.43 5.67 -30.51
CA ILE A 17 -9.68 5.91 -29.28
C ILE A 17 -10.23 4.90 -28.30
N SER A 18 -9.49 3.80 -28.11
CA SER A 18 -9.68 2.91 -26.98
C SER A 18 -9.40 3.72 -25.72
N THR A 19 -10.48 4.16 -25.08
CA THR A 19 -10.47 4.56 -23.68
C THR A 19 -10.64 3.31 -22.83
N SER A 20 -9.94 3.25 -21.70
CA SER A 20 -10.02 2.24 -20.63
C SER A 20 -9.29 0.90 -20.84
N SER A 21 -7.96 0.93 -20.79
CA SER A 21 -7.20 -0.20 -20.24
C SER A 21 -6.11 0.35 -19.35
N ARG A 22 -6.15 0.04 -18.04
CA ARG A 22 -4.92 -0.11 -17.27
C ARG A 22 -5.00 -1.29 -16.29
N PRO A 23 -5.25 -2.53 -16.76
CA PRO A 23 -4.48 -3.65 -16.22
C PRO A 23 -3.00 -3.42 -16.59
N PHE A 24 -2.08 -3.85 -15.72
CA PHE A 24 -0.65 -3.78 -15.99
C PHE A 24 -0.32 -4.34 -17.38
N GLN A 25 0.37 -3.57 -18.22
CA GLN A 25 0.64 -3.93 -19.61
C GLN A 25 1.85 -4.87 -19.80
N SER A 26 2.51 -5.31 -18.73
CA SER A 26 3.68 -6.19 -18.90
C SER A 26 3.25 -7.63 -19.18
N ASP A 27 3.26 -8.02 -20.45
CA ASP A 27 3.05 -9.43 -20.85
C ASP A 27 4.23 -10.33 -20.45
N THR A 28 5.36 -9.74 -20.02
CA THR A 28 6.56 -10.45 -19.57
C THR A 28 6.90 -10.06 -18.13
N LEU A 29 6.75 -11.00 -17.20
CA LEU A 29 7.24 -10.89 -15.82
C LEU A 29 8.39 -11.85 -15.61
N ARG A 30 9.57 -11.33 -15.30
CA ARG A 30 10.70 -12.15 -14.87
C ARG A 30 10.98 -11.89 -13.40
N GLU A 31 10.76 -12.90 -12.57
CA GLU A 31 11.10 -12.80 -11.14
C GLU A 31 12.62 -12.62 -10.97
N LEU A 32 13.00 -11.62 -10.18
CA LEU A 32 14.39 -11.33 -9.87
C LEU A 32 14.85 -12.16 -8.68
N SER A 33 16.11 -12.58 -8.71
CA SER A 33 16.76 -13.13 -7.51
C SER A 33 16.88 -12.01 -6.47
N THR A 34 16.36 -12.27 -5.27
CA THR A 34 16.35 -11.28 -4.19
C THR A 34 17.01 -11.81 -2.92
N ALA A 35 17.58 -10.89 -2.15
CA ALA A 35 18.03 -11.12 -0.79
C ALA A 35 17.16 -10.31 0.18
N GLN A 36 16.84 -10.87 1.34
CA GLN A 36 16.21 -10.14 2.42
C GLN A 36 17.21 -9.13 3.01
N VAL A 37 16.74 -7.92 3.26
CA VAL A 37 17.48 -6.85 3.94
C VAL A 37 16.65 -6.32 5.10
N SER A 38 17.30 -5.82 6.15
CA SER A 38 16.62 -5.27 7.32
C SER A 38 17.30 -3.97 7.76
N GLN A 39 16.57 -3.14 8.50
CA GLN A 39 17.02 -1.84 9.02
C GLN A 39 17.15 -0.76 7.93
N ALA A 40 16.02 -0.35 7.35
CA ALA A 40 15.97 0.91 6.63
C ALA A 40 16.43 2.07 7.55
N PRO A 41 17.28 2.99 7.06
CA PRO A 41 17.58 4.22 7.79
C PRO A 41 16.30 5.05 7.95
N ASP A 42 16.15 5.68 9.12
CA ASP A 42 15.20 6.77 9.38
C ASP A 42 13.70 6.47 9.29
N ILE A 43 13.27 5.21 9.52
CA ILE A 43 11.85 4.92 9.80
C ILE A 43 11.54 5.31 11.25
N PRO A 44 10.62 6.26 11.50
CA PRO A 44 10.16 6.60 12.84
C PRO A 44 9.60 5.37 13.54
N ARG A 45 10.14 5.05 14.71
CA ARG A 45 9.59 4.01 15.58
C ARG A 45 8.77 4.68 16.67
N PHE A 46 7.50 4.31 16.74
CA PHE A 46 6.58 4.72 17.80
C PHE A 46 6.41 3.53 18.76
N ASP A 47 7.46 3.21 19.50
CA ASP A 47 7.50 2.04 20.37
C ASP A 47 6.60 2.19 21.60
N GLY A 48 5.95 1.10 22.00
CA GLY A 48 5.19 1.04 23.26
C GLY A 48 3.88 1.85 23.27
N THR A 49 3.33 2.20 22.10
CA THR A 49 1.99 2.81 22.03
C THR A 49 0.93 1.75 22.35
N ASP A 50 0.13 1.98 23.38
CA ASP A 50 -0.99 1.10 23.72
C ASP A 50 -2.19 1.40 22.80
N THR A 51 -2.18 0.81 21.62
CA THR A 51 -3.10 1.10 20.51
C THR A 51 -3.90 -0.14 20.10
N ALA A 52 -4.99 0.08 19.36
CA ALA A 52 -5.79 -0.95 18.72
C ALA A 52 -6.40 -0.43 17.40
N PRO A 53 -6.72 -1.31 16.44
CA PRO A 53 -7.47 -0.92 15.25
C PRO A 53 -8.81 -0.26 15.62
N PRO A 54 -9.27 0.74 14.85
CA PRO A 54 -10.51 1.46 15.14
C PRO A 54 -11.77 0.70 14.69
N VAL A 55 -11.64 -0.53 14.20
CA VAL A 55 -12.70 -1.36 13.62
C VAL A 55 -12.60 -2.80 14.11
N SER A 56 -13.71 -3.53 14.09
CA SER A 56 -13.76 -4.95 14.46
C SER A 56 -13.07 -5.88 13.44
N LYS A 57 -12.95 -5.45 12.17
CA LYS A 57 -12.41 -6.25 11.06
C LYS A 57 -11.18 -5.56 10.43
N PRO A 58 -10.02 -5.51 11.11
CA PRO A 58 -8.86 -4.70 10.69
C PRO A 58 -8.19 -5.15 9.38
N LEU A 59 -8.54 -6.32 8.85
CA LEU A 59 -8.05 -6.83 7.56
C LEU A 59 -8.97 -6.46 6.38
N GLN A 60 -10.16 -5.89 6.63
CA GLN A 60 -11.08 -5.44 5.59
C GLN A 60 -10.71 -4.02 5.12
N ILE A 61 -9.64 -3.95 4.32
CA ILE A 61 -9.10 -2.69 3.79
C ILE A 61 -9.55 -2.51 2.34
N SER A 62 -10.18 -1.38 2.02
CA SER A 62 -10.57 -1.00 0.65
C SER A 62 -9.57 -0.06 -0.03
N SER A 63 -8.62 0.52 0.70
CA SER A 63 -7.48 1.26 0.16
C SER A 63 -6.40 1.43 1.23
N SER A 64 -5.12 1.17 0.93
CA SER A 64 -4.01 1.42 1.85
C SER A 64 -3.54 2.88 1.83
N PHE A 65 -2.55 3.19 2.67
CA PHE A 65 -1.91 4.49 2.70
C PHE A 65 -0.90 4.61 1.57
N GLY A 66 -0.82 5.78 0.96
CA GLY A 66 0.24 6.10 0.01
C GLY A 66 -0.18 6.11 -1.46
N PRO A 67 0.78 5.95 -2.39
CA PRO A 67 0.57 6.08 -3.82
C PRO A 67 -0.47 5.09 -4.32
N ARG A 68 -1.51 5.56 -5.02
CA ARG A 68 -2.52 4.70 -5.62
C ARG A 68 -3.11 5.27 -6.91
N TRP A 69 -3.81 4.42 -7.64
CA TRP A 69 -4.76 4.83 -8.65
C TRP A 69 -6.13 5.11 -8.00
N LYS A 70 -6.56 6.38 -8.00
CA LYS A 70 -7.90 6.76 -7.53
C LYS A 70 -8.93 6.51 -8.63
N ALA A 71 -9.48 5.30 -8.64
CA ALA A 71 -10.45 4.85 -9.65
C ALA A 71 -11.64 5.81 -9.84
N SER A 72 -12.19 6.35 -8.75
CA SER A 72 -13.34 7.27 -8.77
C SER A 72 -13.07 8.59 -9.51
N GLN A 73 -11.80 8.97 -9.68
CA GLN A 73 -11.41 10.21 -10.34
C GLN A 73 -10.47 9.98 -11.53
N SER A 74 -10.25 8.71 -11.89
CA SER A 74 -9.42 8.29 -13.03
C SER A 74 -8.06 9.00 -13.07
N ARG A 75 -7.41 9.11 -11.91
CA ARG A 75 -6.08 9.71 -11.78
C ARG A 75 -5.27 9.04 -10.69
N ASP A 76 -3.97 9.24 -10.75
CA ASP A 76 -3.06 8.95 -9.65
C ASP A 76 -3.24 9.97 -8.51
N ASP A 77 -3.14 9.50 -7.28
CA ASP A 77 -3.09 10.35 -6.08
C ASP A 77 -2.30 9.68 -4.95
N PHE A 78 -2.09 10.43 -3.87
CA PHE A 78 -1.60 9.88 -2.62
C PHE A 78 -2.71 9.77 -1.57
N HIS A 79 -3.00 8.54 -1.15
CA HIS A 79 -3.96 8.27 -0.10
C HIS A 79 -3.37 8.59 1.28
N ARG A 80 -4.01 9.49 2.02
CA ARG A 80 -3.49 10.05 3.28
C ARG A 80 -3.95 9.29 4.53
N GLY A 81 -4.69 8.20 4.34
CA GLY A 81 -5.21 7.33 5.39
C GLY A 81 -5.26 5.88 4.96
N ILE A 82 -5.99 5.07 5.72
CA ILE A 82 -6.39 3.71 5.35
C ILE A 82 -7.91 3.67 5.33
N ASP A 83 -8.49 3.09 4.29
CA ASP A 83 -9.93 2.89 4.19
C ASP A 83 -10.27 1.50 4.69
N TYR A 84 -10.98 1.43 5.83
CA TYR A 84 -11.59 0.20 6.31
C TYR A 84 -13.03 0.14 5.83
N PHE A 85 -13.46 -0.97 5.24
CA PHE A 85 -14.85 -1.16 4.85
C PHE A 85 -15.54 -2.19 5.73
N ASP A 86 -16.78 -1.92 6.06
CA ASP A 86 -17.72 -2.80 6.75
C ASP A 86 -19.14 -2.33 6.40
N ASP A 87 -20.16 -2.93 7.01
CA ASP A 87 -21.55 -2.51 6.84
C ASP A 87 -21.79 -1.09 7.36
N LEU A 88 -22.80 -0.40 6.80
CA LEU A 88 -23.29 0.87 7.33
C LEU A 88 -23.65 0.69 8.80
N ASP A 89 -23.30 1.68 9.61
CA ASP A 89 -23.47 1.67 11.06
C ASP A 89 -22.59 0.69 11.86
N ALA A 90 -21.61 0.03 11.23
CA ALA A 90 -20.62 -0.74 11.98
C ALA A 90 -19.90 0.16 13.02
N PRO A 91 -19.67 -0.32 14.25
CA PRO A 91 -19.11 0.50 15.32
C PRO A 91 -17.65 0.87 15.04
N ILE A 92 -17.32 2.14 15.31
CA ILE A 92 -15.96 2.68 15.23
C ILE A 92 -15.46 2.97 16.65
N TYR A 93 -14.21 2.59 16.93
CA TYR A 93 -13.63 2.66 18.26
C TYR A 93 -12.42 3.59 18.33
N ALA A 94 -12.23 4.22 19.50
CA ALA A 94 -11.01 4.98 19.79
C ALA A 94 -9.77 4.08 19.76
N CYS A 95 -8.81 4.40 18.90
CA CYS A 95 -7.62 3.58 18.69
C CYS A 95 -6.63 3.59 19.86
N GLN A 96 -6.67 4.63 20.70
CA GLN A 96 -5.87 4.79 21.91
C GLN A 96 -6.64 5.70 22.89
N ASN A 97 -6.28 5.67 24.18
CA ASN A 97 -6.71 6.70 25.12
C ASN A 97 -6.40 8.10 24.54
N GLY A 98 -7.34 9.02 24.64
CA GLY A 98 -7.17 10.34 24.08
C GLY A 98 -8.17 11.35 24.57
N THR A 99 -8.04 12.55 24.05
CA THR A 99 -8.96 13.67 24.28
C THR A 99 -9.57 14.09 22.95
N VAL A 100 -10.88 14.35 22.93
CA VAL A 100 -11.56 14.89 21.76
C VAL A 100 -10.97 16.25 21.44
N PHE A 101 -10.27 16.34 20.32
CA PHE A 101 -9.66 17.58 19.86
C PHE A 101 -10.68 18.41 19.10
N GLN A 102 -11.39 17.79 18.15
CA GLN A 102 -12.40 18.45 17.31
C GLN A 102 -13.51 17.48 16.92
N VAL A 103 -14.70 18.05 16.74
CA VAL A 103 -15.87 17.37 16.18
C VAL A 103 -16.38 18.20 14.99
N HIS A 104 -16.36 17.61 13.80
CA HIS A 104 -16.90 18.21 12.59
C HIS A 104 -18.15 17.46 12.16
N THR A 105 -19.20 18.19 11.83
CA THR A 105 -20.39 17.62 11.22
C THR A 105 -20.49 18.04 9.76
N GLU A 106 -21.02 17.15 8.93
CA GLU A 106 -21.25 17.44 7.52
C GLU A 106 -22.12 18.70 7.36
N ALA A 107 -23.15 18.84 8.19
CA ALA A 107 -24.05 20.00 8.19
C ALA A 107 -23.32 21.33 8.49
N ALA A 108 -22.24 21.31 9.28
CA ALA A 108 -21.45 22.50 9.56
C ALA A 108 -20.49 22.86 8.41
N GLY A 109 -20.19 21.92 7.51
CA GLY A 109 -19.32 22.14 6.35
C GLY A 109 -17.87 22.53 6.72
N SER A 110 -17.45 22.28 7.96
CA SER A 110 -16.16 22.76 8.49
C SER A 110 -14.96 21.90 8.04
N MET A 111 -15.21 20.70 7.52
CA MET A 111 -14.22 19.86 6.86
C MET A 111 -14.78 19.34 5.52
N PRO A 112 -14.75 20.15 4.45
CA PRO A 112 -15.28 19.76 3.15
C PRO A 112 -14.67 18.44 2.66
N GLY A 113 -15.51 17.55 2.15
CA GLY A 113 -15.12 16.21 1.71
C GLY A 113 -15.02 15.16 2.82
N GLY A 114 -14.73 15.54 4.06
CA GLY A 114 -14.56 14.59 5.17
C GLY A 114 -15.87 14.07 5.80
N GLY A 115 -16.99 14.76 5.58
CA GLY A 115 -18.29 14.39 6.14
C GLY A 115 -18.36 14.68 7.64
N ASN A 116 -18.91 13.74 8.42
CA ASN A 116 -18.78 13.77 9.87
C ASN A 116 -17.40 13.25 10.26
N VAL A 117 -16.66 14.06 11.01
CA VAL A 117 -15.27 13.77 11.38
C VAL A 117 -15.07 13.95 12.87
N LEU A 118 -14.51 12.92 13.50
CA LEU A 118 -13.99 13.02 14.86
C LEU A 118 -12.47 13.07 14.82
N VAL A 119 -11.87 13.95 15.64
CA VAL A 119 -10.42 14.03 15.80
C VAL A 119 -10.07 13.81 17.26
N LEU A 120 -9.21 12.82 17.53
CA LEU A 120 -8.70 12.54 18.88
C LEU A 120 -7.22 12.90 18.98
N GLU A 121 -6.85 13.60 20.05
CA GLU A 121 -5.46 13.84 20.47
C GLU A 121 -4.99 12.69 21.37
N HIS A 122 -3.80 12.15 21.10
CA HIS A 122 -3.21 11.06 21.86
C HIS A 122 -1.79 11.42 22.32
N ALA A 123 -1.43 11.01 23.53
CA ALA A 123 -0.06 11.06 23.98
C ALA A 123 0.77 9.93 23.34
N LEU A 124 2.04 10.22 23.01
CA LEU A 124 3.01 9.18 22.70
C LEU A 124 3.61 8.63 24.01
N SER A 125 3.84 7.32 24.04
CA SER A 125 4.53 6.60 25.12
C SER A 125 5.96 7.09 25.34
N SER A 126 6.64 7.45 24.24
CA SER A 126 7.99 7.99 24.21
C SER A 126 8.03 9.25 23.35
N THR A 127 8.95 10.16 23.66
CA THR A 127 9.20 11.30 22.77
C THR A 127 9.87 10.78 21.50
N ALA A 128 9.24 11.00 20.35
CA ALA A 128 9.83 10.69 19.05
C ALA A 128 10.43 11.95 18.42
N LYS A 129 11.37 11.75 17.50
CA LYS A 129 11.86 12.82 16.61
C LYS A 129 11.25 12.66 15.23
N PHE A 130 10.69 13.72 14.69
CA PHE A 130 10.17 13.78 13.33
C PHE A 130 10.58 15.10 12.68
N HIS A 131 11.37 15.05 11.59
CA HIS A 131 11.95 16.22 10.93
C HIS A 131 12.62 17.20 11.91
N ASP A 132 13.59 16.69 12.69
CA ASP A 132 14.34 17.43 13.72
C ASP A 132 13.51 17.98 14.88
N ARG A 133 12.24 17.59 15.00
CA ARG A 133 11.36 18.04 16.09
C ARG A 133 11.03 16.92 17.03
N VAL A 134 11.15 17.24 18.31
CA VAL A 134 10.61 16.43 19.40
C VAL A 134 9.09 16.50 19.36
N ILE A 135 8.45 15.34 19.24
CA ILE A 135 7.00 15.16 19.30
C ILE A 135 6.66 14.23 20.46
N ASN A 136 5.59 14.56 21.16
CA ASN A 136 5.08 13.81 22.32
C ASN A 136 3.59 13.46 22.19
N LYS A 137 2.98 13.80 21.06
CA LYS A 137 1.57 13.54 20.77
C LYS A 137 1.35 13.36 19.27
N TYR A 138 0.26 12.71 18.94
CA TYR A 138 -0.25 12.55 17.58
C TYR A 138 -1.78 12.66 17.58
N TYR A 139 -2.38 12.76 16.40
CA TYR A 139 -3.82 12.83 16.22
C TYR A 139 -4.30 11.68 15.36
N SER A 140 -5.45 11.12 15.72
CA SER A 140 -6.20 10.21 14.87
C SER A 140 -7.45 10.89 14.33
N TYR A 141 -7.72 10.67 13.05
CA TYR A 141 -8.87 11.23 12.34
C TYR A 141 -9.78 10.09 11.89
N TYR A 142 -11.08 10.25 12.12
CA TYR A 142 -12.12 9.28 11.77
C TYR A 142 -13.12 9.98 10.85
N LEU A 143 -12.99 9.77 9.54
CA LEU A 143 -13.79 10.47 8.52
C LEU A 143 -14.96 9.59 8.03
N HIS A 144 -15.88 10.23 7.30
CA HIS A 144 -17.06 9.61 6.68
C HIS A 144 -18.04 8.94 7.65
N LEU A 145 -18.01 9.32 8.93
CA LEU A 145 -18.86 8.71 9.95
C LEU A 145 -20.35 8.92 9.65
N ASN A 146 -21.18 7.91 9.92
CA ASN A 146 -22.63 8.07 9.84
C ASN A 146 -23.13 8.82 11.07
N SER A 147 -22.61 8.46 12.25
CA SER A 147 -22.88 9.12 13.52
C SER A 147 -21.61 9.30 14.34
N ILE A 148 -21.60 10.32 15.19
CA ILE A 148 -20.57 10.54 16.21
C ILE A 148 -21.27 10.36 17.56
N ALA A 149 -20.63 9.64 18.49
CA ALA A 149 -21.12 9.54 19.86
C ALA A 149 -21.29 10.93 20.49
N ALA A 150 -22.06 11.04 21.57
CA ALA A 150 -22.31 12.31 22.25
C ALA A 150 -21.06 12.83 22.98
N LEU A 151 -20.12 13.35 22.20
CA LEU A 151 -18.79 13.79 22.58
C LEU A 151 -18.61 15.28 22.23
N SER A 152 -17.90 16.00 23.08
CA SER A 152 -17.54 17.41 22.91
C SER A 152 -16.02 17.59 22.98
N GLU A 153 -15.52 18.70 22.41
CA GLU A 153 -14.11 19.07 22.54
C GLU A 153 -13.68 19.10 24.02
N GLY A 154 -12.56 18.44 24.33
CA GLY A 154 -12.04 18.29 25.69
C GLY A 154 -12.48 17.01 26.41
N ASP A 155 -13.46 16.26 25.91
CA ASP A 155 -13.85 14.99 26.52
C ASP A 155 -12.73 13.95 26.44
N VAL A 156 -12.56 13.16 27.52
CA VAL A 156 -11.58 12.07 27.57
C VAL A 156 -12.24 10.77 27.13
N VAL A 157 -11.59 10.07 26.21
CA VAL A 157 -12.07 8.80 25.65
C VAL A 157 -11.04 7.71 25.92
N SER A 158 -11.49 6.56 26.42
CA SER A 158 -10.62 5.40 26.63
C SER A 158 -10.50 4.59 25.33
N LYS A 159 -9.35 3.95 25.11
CA LYS A 159 -9.13 3.00 24.02
C LYS A 159 -10.24 1.95 23.98
N GLY A 160 -10.74 1.66 22.78
CA GLY A 160 -11.81 0.68 22.58
C GLY A 160 -13.22 1.19 22.92
N THR A 161 -13.37 2.45 23.36
CA THR A 161 -14.69 3.07 23.48
C THR A 161 -15.26 3.30 22.09
N GLU A 162 -16.54 2.96 21.89
CA GLU A 162 -17.27 3.30 20.67
C GLU A 162 -17.45 4.83 20.59
N ILE A 163 -17.01 5.41 19.48
CA ILE A 163 -16.95 6.87 19.27
C ILE A 163 -17.86 7.34 18.14
N GLY A 164 -18.50 6.41 17.43
CA GLY A 164 -19.35 6.67 16.30
C GLY A 164 -19.57 5.42 15.48
N THR A 165 -20.19 5.59 14.32
CA THR A 165 -20.51 4.49 13.42
C THR A 165 -20.02 4.77 11.99
N MET A 166 -19.65 3.71 11.28
CA MET A 166 -19.17 3.77 9.91
C MET A 166 -20.26 4.31 8.98
N GLY A 167 -19.88 5.15 8.02
CA GLY A 167 -20.83 5.82 7.15
C GLY A 167 -20.34 6.09 5.74
N GLN A 168 -21.08 6.97 5.09
CA GLN A 168 -20.84 7.45 3.72
C GLN A 168 -21.06 8.97 3.63
N THR A 169 -20.83 9.72 4.72
CA THR A 169 -20.96 11.18 4.70
C THR A 169 -19.76 11.84 4.02
N GLY A 170 -19.94 13.04 3.45
CA GLY A 170 -18.89 13.73 2.70
C GLY A 170 -18.70 13.22 1.27
N GLU A 171 -17.48 13.31 0.74
CA GLU A 171 -17.15 12.99 -0.65
C GLU A 171 -16.75 11.51 -0.82
N THR A 172 -17.72 10.61 -0.68
CA THR A 172 -17.54 9.16 -0.89
C THR A 172 -18.72 8.51 -1.61
N SER A 173 -18.43 7.46 -2.39
CA SER A 173 -19.42 6.66 -3.12
C SER A 173 -19.74 5.31 -2.47
N PHE A 174 -19.12 4.96 -1.34
CA PHE A 174 -19.36 3.70 -0.63
C PHE A 174 -19.08 3.82 0.87
N THR A 175 -19.72 2.96 1.66
CA THR A 175 -19.52 2.92 3.12
C THR A 175 -18.10 2.47 3.49
N HIS A 176 -17.39 3.32 4.22
CA HIS A 176 -16.08 3.01 4.80
C HIS A 176 -15.71 4.00 5.90
N LEU A 177 -14.71 3.65 6.70
CA LEU A 177 -13.96 4.56 7.55
C LEU A 177 -12.67 4.94 6.83
N HIS A 178 -12.49 6.22 6.52
CA HIS A 178 -11.19 6.78 6.17
C HIS A 178 -10.46 7.18 7.45
N PHE A 179 -9.41 6.44 7.81
CA PHE A 179 -8.68 6.59 9.06
C PHE A 179 -7.28 7.15 8.82
N GLU A 180 -6.94 8.23 9.49
CA GLU A 180 -5.61 8.85 9.37
C GLU A 180 -4.91 8.98 10.71
N THR A 181 -3.58 8.98 10.66
CA THR A 181 -2.73 9.38 11.78
C THR A 181 -1.85 10.53 11.35
N ARG A 182 -1.85 11.61 12.14
CA ARG A 182 -1.12 12.85 11.85
C ARG A 182 -0.22 13.23 13.03
N LEU A 183 0.99 13.66 12.73
CA LEU A 183 1.94 14.14 13.73
C LEU A 183 1.84 15.66 13.93
N VAL A 184 2.35 16.17 15.05
CA VAL A 184 2.54 17.62 15.20
C VAL A 184 3.80 18.05 14.45
N GLY A 185 3.64 18.91 13.46
CA GLY A 185 4.74 19.52 12.69
C GLY A 185 4.55 21.03 12.50
N TYR A 186 5.61 21.75 12.07
CA TYR A 186 5.59 23.22 11.89
C TYR A 186 4.42 23.74 11.05
N CYS A 187 3.96 22.94 10.09
CA CYS A 187 2.86 23.28 9.19
C CYS A 187 1.60 22.41 9.43
N SER A 188 1.60 21.50 10.40
CA SER A 188 0.40 20.73 10.77
C SER A 188 -0.74 21.65 11.19
N TYR A 189 -1.97 21.27 10.89
CA TYR A 189 -3.16 22.03 11.28
C TYR A 189 -3.18 22.31 12.79
N GLN A 190 -2.81 21.32 13.61
CA GLN A 190 -2.82 21.43 15.06
C GLN A 190 -1.76 22.39 15.60
N PHE A 191 -0.58 22.43 14.97
CA PHE A 191 0.42 23.44 15.33
C PHE A 191 -0.09 24.86 15.02
N GLN A 192 -0.79 25.05 13.89
CA GLN A 192 -1.36 26.35 13.53
C GLN A 192 -2.47 26.75 14.50
N PHE A 193 -3.38 25.83 14.81
CA PHE A 193 -4.46 25.99 15.78
C PHE A 193 -3.93 26.40 17.17
N ALA A 194 -2.95 25.65 17.69
CA ALA A 194 -2.36 25.91 19.01
C ALA A 194 -1.57 27.22 19.11
N ASN A 195 -1.02 27.73 17.99
CA ASN A 195 -0.21 28.95 17.96
C ASN A 195 -0.94 30.16 17.39
N ASN A 196 -2.26 30.07 17.17
CA ASN A 196 -3.09 31.11 16.56
C ASN A 196 -2.47 31.68 15.26
N ARG A 197 -1.81 30.81 14.48
CA ARG A 197 -1.28 31.19 13.17
C ARG A 197 -2.41 31.09 12.15
N GLN A 198 -2.44 32.04 11.21
CA GLN A 198 -3.42 32.07 10.13
C GLN A 198 -3.43 30.71 9.39
N ALA A 199 -4.61 30.16 9.08
CA ALA A 199 -4.81 28.83 8.48
C ALA A 199 -4.09 28.60 7.13
N SER A 200 -3.51 29.66 6.57
CA SER A 200 -2.52 29.62 5.50
C SER A 200 -1.33 30.46 5.96
N PRO A 201 -0.29 29.86 6.57
CA PRO A 201 0.88 30.61 6.99
C PRO A 201 1.64 31.04 5.73
N THR A 202 2.47 32.08 5.86
CA THR A 202 3.40 32.58 4.83
C THR A 202 3.97 31.49 3.92
N SER A 203 4.26 31.82 2.64
CA SER A 203 4.65 30.93 1.52
C SER A 203 5.41 29.62 1.82
N SER A 204 6.24 29.56 2.87
CA SER A 204 6.93 28.36 3.35
C SER A 204 6.06 27.23 3.92
N CYS A 205 4.82 27.48 4.39
CA CYS A 205 3.88 26.44 4.82
C CYS A 205 2.68 26.26 3.87
N ASN A 206 2.61 27.06 2.80
CA ASN A 206 1.56 26.97 1.79
C ASN A 206 1.77 25.79 0.82
N THR A 207 2.72 24.90 1.15
CA THR A 207 3.13 23.73 0.36
C THR A 207 2.28 22.49 0.67
N GLY A 208 1.24 22.61 1.50
CA GLY A 208 0.30 21.51 1.77
C GLY A 208 0.86 20.39 2.64
N PHE A 209 1.94 20.65 3.39
CA PHE A 209 2.53 19.67 4.31
C PHE A 209 1.76 19.60 5.63
N ASP A 210 0.77 18.72 5.66
CA ASP A 210 0.22 18.17 6.90
C ASP A 210 0.82 16.77 7.09
N PRO A 211 1.60 16.50 8.16
CA PRO A 211 2.42 15.30 8.30
C PRO A 211 1.56 14.07 8.64
N HIS A 212 0.87 13.57 7.62
CA HIS A 212 0.26 12.26 7.63
C HIS A 212 1.37 11.22 7.68
N VAL A 213 1.19 10.26 8.56
CA VAL A 213 2.06 9.10 8.68
C VAL A 213 1.20 7.86 8.53
N HIS A 214 1.82 6.78 8.07
CA HIS A 214 1.10 5.55 7.84
C HIS A 214 0.43 5.04 9.14
N PRO A 215 -0.91 4.83 9.16
CA PRO A 215 -1.63 4.44 10.37
C PRO A 215 -1.17 3.15 11.05
N TYR A 216 -0.60 2.19 10.31
CA TYR A 216 -0.08 0.94 10.86
C TYR A 216 1.17 1.08 11.72
N LEU A 217 1.85 2.23 11.66
CA LEU A 217 2.86 2.57 12.66
C LEU A 217 2.27 2.73 14.08
N PHE A 218 0.96 2.95 14.18
CA PHE A 218 0.25 3.13 15.45
C PHE A 218 -0.68 1.97 15.73
N VAL A 219 -1.67 1.71 14.89
CA VAL A 219 -2.75 0.75 15.21
C VAL A 219 -2.39 -0.71 14.89
N GLY A 220 -1.15 -0.93 14.45
CA GLY A 220 -0.66 -2.21 13.99
C GLY A 220 -1.21 -2.58 12.61
N GLY A 221 -0.44 -3.42 11.92
CA GLY A 221 -0.85 -4.15 10.72
C GLY A 221 -0.17 -5.52 10.76
N VAL A 222 -0.30 -6.33 9.72
CA VAL A 222 0.39 -7.63 9.74
C VAL A 222 1.85 -7.42 9.33
N ALA A 223 2.77 -7.76 10.24
CA ALA A 223 4.20 -7.39 10.14
C ALA A 223 5.06 -8.31 9.25
N SER A 224 4.46 -9.28 8.55
CA SER A 224 5.21 -10.27 7.78
C SER A 224 4.40 -10.81 6.60
N GLY A 225 4.85 -10.55 5.37
CA GLY A 225 4.25 -11.15 4.18
C GLY A 225 5.31 -11.36 3.09
N PRO A 226 5.01 -12.20 2.09
CA PRO A 226 5.92 -12.38 0.97
C PRO A 226 6.05 -11.09 0.17
N LYS A 227 7.26 -10.81 -0.30
CA LYS A 227 7.60 -9.67 -1.14
C LYS A 227 8.36 -10.18 -2.35
N TYR A 228 8.06 -9.64 -3.52
CA TYR A 228 8.72 -10.05 -4.76
C TYR A 228 9.10 -8.83 -5.60
N LEU A 229 10.20 -8.95 -6.35
CA LEU A 229 10.57 -8.01 -7.40
C LEU A 229 10.56 -8.74 -8.74
N TYR A 230 9.91 -8.15 -9.73
CA TYR A 230 9.87 -8.64 -11.09
C TYR A 230 10.47 -7.57 -12.01
N GLU A 231 11.33 -7.98 -12.94
CA GLU A 231 11.70 -7.14 -14.06
C GLU A 231 10.48 -6.98 -14.99
N VAL A 232 10.20 -5.74 -15.41
CA VAL A 232 9.09 -5.38 -16.29
C VAL A 232 9.56 -4.43 -17.38
N GLU A 233 8.78 -4.28 -18.44
CA GLU A 233 9.10 -3.32 -19.50
C GLU A 233 9.04 -1.88 -18.98
N PRO A 234 10.08 -1.06 -19.24
CA PRO A 234 10.07 0.33 -18.84
C PRO A 234 9.10 1.16 -19.69
N MET A 235 8.55 2.21 -19.10
CA MET A 235 7.81 3.23 -19.83
C MET A 235 8.70 3.96 -20.85
N GLU A 236 8.06 4.54 -21.86
CA GLU A 236 8.75 5.44 -22.79
C GLU A 236 9.52 6.54 -22.03
N GLY A 237 10.81 6.68 -22.36
CA GLY A 237 11.72 7.63 -21.70
C GLY A 237 12.39 7.10 -20.43
N PHE A 238 12.21 5.82 -20.10
CA PHE A 238 12.90 5.12 -19.00
C PHE A 238 13.72 3.95 -19.54
N GLU A 239 14.86 3.66 -18.91
CA GLU A 239 15.79 2.61 -19.35
C GLU A 239 15.50 1.27 -18.67
N TYR A 240 14.99 1.30 -17.43
CA TYR A 240 14.80 0.11 -16.61
C TYR A 240 13.56 0.21 -15.74
N ALA A 241 12.90 -0.92 -15.46
CA ALA A 241 11.77 -0.95 -14.55
C ALA A 241 11.66 -2.24 -13.75
N VAL A 242 11.16 -2.11 -12.53
CA VAL A 242 10.90 -3.22 -11.61
C VAL A 242 9.51 -3.08 -11.03
N ARG A 243 8.79 -4.19 -10.96
CA ARG A 243 7.54 -4.31 -10.22
C ARG A 243 7.78 -4.91 -8.83
N TYR A 244 7.33 -4.20 -7.81
CA TYR A 244 7.26 -4.68 -6.42
C TYR A 244 5.85 -5.20 -6.12
N ASN A 245 5.77 -6.44 -5.64
CA ASN A 245 4.54 -7.07 -5.16
C ASN A 245 4.62 -7.31 -3.65
N ALA A 246 3.58 -6.92 -2.92
CA ALA A 246 3.38 -7.12 -1.49
C ALA A 246 1.93 -7.56 -1.20
N THR A 247 1.60 -8.08 -0.02
CA THR A 247 0.24 -8.61 0.26
C THR A 247 -0.67 -7.65 1.03
N ARG A 248 -1.99 -7.78 0.90
CA ARG A 248 -2.99 -6.76 1.28
C ARG A 248 -3.07 -6.38 2.77
N GLY A 249 -2.72 -7.27 3.68
CA GLY A 249 -2.57 -6.98 5.12
C GLY A 249 -1.13 -6.70 5.54
N HIS A 250 -0.21 -6.82 4.59
CA HIS A 250 1.21 -6.79 4.79
C HIS A 250 1.81 -5.71 3.91
N MET A 251 2.21 -4.61 4.54
CA MET A 251 3.35 -3.82 4.06
C MET A 251 2.97 -2.82 2.94
N ASP A 252 2.72 -1.57 3.31
CA ASP A 252 2.96 -0.48 2.36
C ASP A 252 4.47 -0.27 2.23
N MET A 253 4.87 -0.02 0.99
CA MET A 253 6.21 0.42 0.64
C MET A 253 6.50 1.76 1.34
N ASP A 254 7.58 1.81 2.10
CA ASP A 254 8.03 3.03 2.77
C ASP A 254 9.27 3.58 2.09
N VAL A 255 10.35 2.81 2.01
CA VAL A 255 11.63 3.29 1.50
C VAL A 255 12.02 2.53 0.23
N ILE A 256 12.40 3.27 -0.81
CA ILE A 256 13.07 2.73 -1.99
C ILE A 256 14.52 3.22 -1.96
N ARG A 257 15.49 2.31 -2.07
CA ARG A 257 16.90 2.66 -2.18
C ARG A 257 17.50 2.08 -3.43
N THR A 258 18.30 2.87 -4.12
CA THR A 258 18.98 2.48 -5.35
C THR A 258 20.37 3.08 -5.40
N SER A 259 21.16 2.74 -6.42
CA SER A 259 22.41 3.47 -6.67
C SER A 259 22.21 4.87 -7.27
N LEU A 260 20.98 5.28 -7.58
CA LEU A 260 20.64 6.59 -8.13
C LEU A 260 20.16 7.57 -7.06
N GLY A 261 19.66 7.06 -5.93
CA GLY A 261 19.12 7.82 -4.82
C GLY A 261 18.11 7.03 -3.99
N ASP A 262 17.64 7.67 -2.93
CA ASP A 262 16.68 7.13 -1.95
C ASP A 262 15.37 7.93 -2.00
N VAL A 263 14.24 7.25 -1.76
CA VAL A 263 12.89 7.84 -1.68
C VAL A 263 12.17 7.31 -0.45
N HIS A 264 11.54 8.20 0.32
CA HIS A 264 10.76 7.86 1.52
C HIS A 264 9.29 8.28 1.33
N ILE A 265 8.38 7.31 1.39
CA ILE A 265 6.96 7.43 1.02
C ILE A 265 6.08 7.57 2.26
N GLY A 266 6.25 6.67 3.24
CA GLY A 266 5.36 6.50 4.39
C GLY A 266 5.38 7.64 5.39
N THR A 267 6.50 8.37 5.43
CA THR A 267 6.76 9.47 6.37
C THR A 267 6.95 10.81 5.68
N ARG A 268 7.05 10.80 4.34
CA ARG A 268 7.49 11.93 3.50
C ARG A 268 8.77 12.59 4.03
N HIS A 269 9.61 11.84 4.73
CA HIS A 269 10.87 12.32 5.27
C HIS A 269 11.83 12.65 4.12
N ASN A 270 12.53 13.79 4.17
CA ASN A 270 13.41 14.29 3.10
C ASN A 270 12.78 14.52 1.72
N VAL A 271 11.44 14.50 1.58
CA VAL A 271 10.77 15.04 0.38
C VAL A 271 10.90 16.57 0.43
N ASN A 272 11.33 17.19 -0.68
CA ASN A 272 11.68 18.60 -0.73
C ASN A 272 10.49 19.49 -0.30
N ILE A 273 10.65 20.17 0.83
CA ILE A 273 9.64 21.08 1.42
C ILE A 273 9.24 22.24 0.50
N ASN A 274 10.03 22.54 -0.54
CA ASN A 274 9.83 23.66 -1.46
C ASN A 274 9.29 23.26 -2.83
N THR A 275 9.17 21.96 -3.14
CA THR A 275 8.51 21.53 -4.38
C THR A 275 7.11 21.04 -4.05
N ILE A 276 6.16 21.45 -4.88
CA ILE A 276 4.79 20.92 -4.96
C ILE A 276 4.77 19.46 -5.48
N GLU A 277 5.94 18.81 -5.55
CA GLU A 277 6.10 17.36 -5.68
C GLU A 277 5.63 16.72 -4.37
N THR A 278 4.36 16.95 -4.04
CA THR A 278 3.63 15.98 -3.26
C THR A 278 3.78 14.65 -4.01
N LEU A 279 3.77 13.54 -3.29
CA LEU A 279 3.56 12.23 -3.90
C LEU A 279 2.20 12.14 -4.65
N ASP A 280 1.53 13.26 -4.94
CA ASP A 280 0.40 13.33 -5.86
C ASP A 280 0.87 13.41 -7.35
N ASP A 281 2.12 13.80 -7.66
CA ASP A 281 2.74 13.64 -9.01
C ASP A 281 3.59 12.37 -9.08
N LEU A 282 2.92 11.21 -9.03
CA LEU A 282 3.57 9.90 -9.05
C LEU A 282 4.35 9.62 -10.34
N HIS A 283 4.04 10.34 -11.41
CA HIS A 283 4.74 10.20 -12.69
C HIS A 283 6.18 10.73 -12.66
N ASN A 284 6.55 11.59 -11.71
CA ASN A 284 7.94 12.02 -11.49
C ASN A 284 8.18 12.33 -10.00
N ILE A 285 8.32 11.29 -9.18
CA ILE A 285 8.62 11.49 -7.74
C ILE A 285 9.99 12.15 -7.55
N THR A 286 10.95 11.83 -8.42
CA THR A 286 12.28 12.44 -8.44
C THR A 286 12.71 12.68 -9.89
N PRO A 287 13.78 13.46 -10.14
CA PRO A 287 14.30 13.62 -11.49
C PRO A 287 14.73 12.31 -12.17
N TRP A 288 14.98 11.24 -11.40
CA TRP A 288 15.55 9.98 -11.87
C TRP A 288 14.57 8.78 -11.85
N MET A 289 13.38 8.92 -11.27
CA MET A 289 12.41 7.82 -11.14
C MET A 289 10.94 8.28 -11.24
N ALA A 290 10.12 7.42 -11.82
CA ALA A 290 8.66 7.47 -11.76
C ALA A 290 8.10 6.25 -11.00
N LEU A 291 6.95 6.44 -10.36
CA LEU A 291 6.22 5.39 -9.65
C LEU A 291 4.84 5.22 -10.28
N ARG A 292 4.44 3.98 -10.51
CA ARG A 292 3.10 3.65 -10.99
C ARG A 292 2.45 2.61 -10.07
N PRO A 293 1.47 3.02 -9.26
CA PRO A 293 0.69 2.08 -8.49
C PRO A 293 -0.16 1.20 -9.41
N GLY A 294 -0.32 -0.06 -9.01
CA GLY A 294 -1.27 -0.97 -9.62
C GLY A 294 -2.71 -0.63 -9.29
N TYR A 295 -3.63 -1.26 -10.01
CA TYR A 295 -5.04 -1.21 -9.67
C TYR A 295 -5.29 -2.00 -8.39
N PHE A 296 -5.82 -1.33 -7.36
CA PHE A 296 -6.18 -1.97 -6.12
C PHE A 296 -7.65 -2.43 -6.17
N VAL A 297 -7.90 -3.73 -5.98
CA VAL A 297 -9.27 -4.29 -5.91
C VAL A 297 -9.48 -4.97 -4.58
N SER A 298 -10.50 -4.52 -3.85
CA SER A 298 -10.81 -5.00 -2.51
C SER A 298 -11.41 -6.43 -2.45
N THR A 299 -11.54 -7.15 -3.56
CA THR A 299 -12.32 -8.39 -3.61
C THR A 299 -11.65 -9.59 -4.29
N THR A 300 -10.50 -9.42 -4.96
CA THR A 300 -10.01 -10.46 -5.88
C THR A 300 -8.53 -10.82 -5.78
N GLU A 301 -7.65 -9.90 -5.38
CA GLU A 301 -6.21 -10.20 -5.32
C GLU A 301 -5.59 -9.53 -4.10
N ASP A 302 -5.01 -10.35 -3.23
CA ASP A 302 -4.34 -9.91 -2.01
C ASP A 302 -3.01 -9.21 -2.29
N THR A 303 -2.78 -8.60 -3.46
CA THR A 303 -1.44 -8.10 -3.85
C THR A 303 -1.45 -6.60 -4.17
N TYR A 304 -0.73 -5.81 -3.36
CA TYR A 304 -0.34 -4.45 -3.71
C TYR A 304 0.83 -4.48 -4.67
N THR A 305 0.72 -3.69 -5.72
CA THR A 305 1.69 -3.70 -6.82
C THR A 305 2.16 -2.29 -7.12
N TYR A 306 3.46 -2.13 -7.29
CA TYR A 306 4.06 -0.86 -7.68
C TYR A 306 5.09 -1.10 -8.77
N GLU A 307 5.02 -0.36 -9.87
CA GLU A 307 6.10 -0.30 -10.84
C GLU A 307 6.99 0.91 -10.60
N LEU A 308 8.28 0.63 -10.48
CA LEU A 308 9.35 1.60 -10.32
C LEU A 308 10.04 1.72 -11.68
N HIS A 309 9.96 2.90 -12.30
CA HIS A 309 10.55 3.16 -13.62
C HIS A 309 11.74 4.11 -13.46
N PHE A 310 12.92 3.73 -13.95
CA PHE A 310 14.19 4.44 -13.76
C PHE A 310 14.73 5.00 -15.07
N ARG A 311 15.15 6.27 -15.08
CA ARG A 311 15.71 6.92 -16.28
C ARG A 311 17.06 6.34 -16.70
N SER A 312 17.75 5.68 -15.78
CA SER A 312 18.95 4.90 -16.03
C SER A 312 18.90 3.60 -15.23
N ALA A 313 19.57 2.55 -15.70
CA ALA A 313 19.58 1.28 -14.97
C ALA A 313 20.33 1.40 -13.62
N PRO A 314 19.67 1.16 -12.46
CA PRO A 314 20.35 1.13 -11.18
C PRO A 314 21.18 -0.15 -11.03
N THR A 315 22.25 -0.11 -10.24
CA THR A 315 23.07 -1.31 -9.94
C THR A 315 22.40 -2.23 -8.90
N PHE A 316 21.45 -1.71 -8.13
CA PHE A 316 20.60 -2.45 -7.22
C PHE A 316 19.27 -1.71 -6.98
N VAL A 317 18.26 -2.46 -6.56
CA VAL A 317 16.98 -1.92 -6.07
C VAL A 317 16.67 -2.58 -4.74
N GLU A 318 16.45 -1.76 -3.71
CA GLU A 318 15.94 -2.18 -2.41
C GLU A 318 14.58 -1.54 -2.16
N VAL A 319 13.64 -2.33 -1.67
CA VAL A 319 12.31 -1.85 -1.24
C VAL A 319 12.07 -2.32 0.18
N TYR A 320 11.80 -1.37 1.08
CA TYR A 320 11.52 -1.60 2.49
C TYR A 320 10.07 -1.26 2.81
N ASP A 321 9.51 -2.00 3.76
CA ASP A 321 8.23 -1.65 4.38
C ASP A 321 8.37 -0.73 5.58
N ILE A 322 7.22 -0.29 6.10
CA ILE A 322 7.08 0.52 7.31
C ILE A 322 7.66 -0.10 8.59
N TYR A 323 8.02 -1.38 8.59
CA TYR A 323 8.68 -2.04 9.73
C TYR A 323 10.20 -2.16 9.52
N GLY A 324 10.71 -1.69 8.38
CA GLY A 324 12.11 -1.73 8.02
C GLY A 324 12.59 -3.08 7.51
N ASN A 325 11.66 -3.97 7.12
CA ASN A 325 12.00 -5.21 6.42
C ASN A 325 11.95 -4.95 4.91
N GLY A 326 12.97 -5.37 4.19
CA GLY A 326 13.07 -5.12 2.76
C GLY A 326 13.60 -6.29 1.96
N ILE A 327 13.50 -6.13 0.65
CA ILE A 327 14.11 -7.03 -0.33
C ILE A 327 15.02 -6.25 -1.26
N ARG A 328 16.13 -6.88 -1.64
CA ARG A 328 17.14 -6.33 -2.52
C ARG A 328 17.30 -7.20 -3.76
N ALA A 329 17.26 -6.59 -4.94
CA ALA A 329 17.74 -7.17 -6.19
C ALA A 329 19.02 -6.46 -6.64
N SER A 330 20.04 -7.22 -7.05
CA SER A 330 21.26 -6.68 -7.65
C SER A 330 21.19 -6.83 -9.16
N MET A 331 21.46 -5.75 -9.89
CA MET A 331 21.32 -5.69 -11.36
C MET A 331 22.66 -5.87 -12.08
N THR A 332 23.77 -5.79 -11.36
CA THR A 332 25.07 -6.22 -11.88
C THR A 332 25.08 -7.73 -12.02
N ALA A 333 25.37 -8.24 -13.22
CA ALA A 333 25.65 -9.65 -13.43
C ALA A 333 26.69 -10.12 -12.41
N ASP A 334 26.33 -11.09 -11.57
CA ASP A 334 27.34 -11.89 -10.89
C ASP A 334 28.16 -12.58 -11.99
N PRO A 335 29.47 -12.30 -12.13
CA PRO A 335 30.31 -12.95 -13.13
C PRO A 335 30.38 -14.49 -12.96
N GLY A 336 29.79 -15.05 -11.89
CA GLY A 336 29.82 -16.48 -11.58
C GLY A 336 28.57 -17.30 -11.87
N SER A 337 27.39 -16.71 -12.18
CA SER A 337 26.17 -17.50 -12.35
C SER A 337 25.96 -17.97 -13.80
N GLN A 338 26.87 -18.81 -14.30
CA GLN A 338 26.56 -19.70 -15.43
C GLN A 338 25.74 -20.87 -14.89
N THR A 339 24.41 -20.78 -14.99
CA THR A 339 23.55 -21.96 -14.85
C THR A 339 23.76 -22.85 -16.07
N SER A 340 24.39 -24.01 -15.84
CA SER A 340 24.54 -25.06 -16.83
C SER A 340 23.16 -25.56 -17.26
N SER A 341 22.77 -25.27 -18.50
CA SER A 341 21.69 -25.98 -19.18
C SER A 341 22.18 -27.38 -19.56
N THR A 342 22.01 -28.37 -18.69
CA THR A 342 22.12 -29.77 -19.09
C THR A 342 20.80 -30.19 -19.74
N THR A 343 20.82 -30.23 -21.06
CA THR A 343 19.93 -31.03 -21.90
C THR A 343 20.12 -32.51 -21.52
N THR A 344 19.09 -33.15 -20.95
CA THR A 344 18.99 -34.61 -20.89
C THR A 344 18.58 -35.13 -22.26
N GLU A 345 19.57 -35.46 -23.10
CA GLU A 345 19.37 -36.46 -24.15
C GLU A 345 19.55 -37.86 -23.54
N ALA A 346 18.56 -38.70 -23.77
CA ALA A 346 18.58 -40.10 -23.39
C ALA A 346 19.58 -40.86 -24.27
N ALA A 347 20.63 -41.41 -23.66
CA ALA A 347 21.41 -42.49 -24.23
C ALA A 347 21.40 -43.65 -23.24
N ASN A 348 20.60 -44.64 -23.58
CA ASN A 348 20.45 -45.91 -22.90
C ASN A 348 21.53 -46.84 -23.49
N GLU A 349 22.58 -47.15 -22.75
CA GLU A 349 23.45 -48.28 -23.10
C GLU A 349 24.04 -48.94 -21.84
N ALA A 350 24.04 -50.26 -21.91
CA ALA A 350 24.13 -51.20 -20.81
C ALA A 350 25.53 -51.32 -20.21
N ALA A 351 25.59 -51.59 -18.90
CA ALA A 351 26.67 -52.34 -18.30
C ALA A 351 26.16 -53.14 -17.09
N GLU A 352 26.15 -54.46 -17.25
CA GLU A 352 26.04 -55.46 -16.19
C GLU A 352 27.16 -55.27 -15.16
N GLY A 353 26.84 -55.48 -13.89
CA GLY A 353 27.82 -55.37 -12.80
C GLY A 353 27.26 -55.88 -11.48
N THR A 354 27.29 -57.20 -11.34
CA THR A 354 27.02 -58.03 -10.16
C THR A 354 27.58 -57.49 -8.83
N ALA A 355 26.78 -57.53 -7.75
CA ALA A 355 27.23 -57.93 -6.42
C ALA A 355 26.07 -58.27 -5.46
N SER A 356 26.24 -59.41 -4.79
CA SER A 356 25.45 -60.10 -3.77
C SER A 356 24.91 -59.22 -2.64
N ALA A 357 23.63 -59.31 -2.26
CA ALA A 357 22.99 -60.32 -1.41
C ALA A 357 23.46 -60.32 0.06
N GLY A 358 22.57 -59.87 0.95
CA GLY A 358 22.66 -59.97 2.41
C GLY A 358 21.26 -59.97 3.02
N GLU A 359 20.77 -61.18 3.31
CA GLU A 359 19.82 -61.62 4.35
C GLU A 359 18.62 -60.72 4.74
N ALA A 360 17.39 -61.09 4.38
CA ALA A 360 16.51 -62.07 5.06
C ALA A 360 15.69 -61.50 6.24
N ARG A 361 14.36 -61.44 6.07
CA ARG A 361 13.41 -62.24 6.88
C ARG A 361 11.97 -62.15 6.35
N ARG A 362 11.29 -63.29 6.52
CA ARG A 362 9.98 -63.69 5.99
C ARG A 362 8.82 -63.28 6.91
N GLY A 363 7.63 -63.19 6.29
CA GLY A 363 6.29 -63.29 6.90
C GLY A 363 5.37 -62.33 6.16
N GLY A 364 4.46 -62.73 5.26
CA GLY A 364 3.48 -63.81 5.37
C GLY A 364 2.13 -63.21 5.80
N TRP A 365 1.03 -63.66 5.18
CA TRP A 365 -0.39 -63.30 5.34
C TRP A 365 -0.94 -62.27 4.33
N LEU A 366 -1.59 -62.71 3.25
CA LEU A 366 -2.98 -63.18 3.08
C LEU A 366 -4.02 -62.05 2.93
N ALA A 367 -4.83 -62.23 1.88
CA ALA A 367 -5.81 -61.33 1.28
C ALA A 367 -7.04 -61.03 2.14
N LEU A 368 -7.74 -59.92 1.86
CA LEU A 368 -9.17 -59.94 1.53
C LEU A 368 -9.66 -58.62 0.88
N PHE A 369 -10.52 -58.79 -0.12
CA PHE A 369 -11.31 -57.79 -0.87
C PHE A 369 -12.27 -56.98 0.01
N VAL A 370 -12.59 -55.73 -0.39
CA VAL A 370 -13.98 -55.26 -0.65
C VAL A 370 -13.93 -54.12 -1.69
N LEU A 371 -14.92 -54.14 -2.58
CA LEU A 371 -15.12 -53.36 -3.80
C LEU A 371 -16.26 -52.32 -3.61
N VAL A 372 -16.31 -51.35 -4.52
CA VAL A 372 -17.48 -50.51 -4.95
C VAL A 372 -17.80 -49.21 -4.20
N GLY A 373 -17.78 -48.11 -4.97
CA GLY A 373 -18.99 -47.29 -5.11
C GLY A 373 -18.78 -45.78 -5.13
N LEU A 374 -18.54 -45.19 -6.31
CA LEU A 374 -18.90 -43.80 -6.60
C LEU A 374 -19.64 -43.75 -7.93
N SER A 375 -20.90 -43.31 -7.86
CA SER A 375 -21.70 -42.85 -9.00
C SER A 375 -22.15 -41.42 -8.72
N THR A 376 -21.92 -40.58 -9.74
CA THR A 376 -22.54 -39.28 -10.05
C THR A 376 -22.42 -38.14 -9.05
#